data_AF-A0A974QCG1-F1
#
_entry.id   AF-A0A974QCG1-F1
#
_cell.length_a   1.000
_cell.length_b   1.000
_cell.length_c   1.000
_cell.angle_alpha   90.00
_cell.angle_beta   90.00
_cell.angle_gamma   90.00
#
_symmetry.space_group_name_H-M   'P 1'
#
loop_
_entity.id
_entity.type
_entity.pdbx_description
1 polymer ?
#
loop_
_entity_poly.entity_id
_entity_poly.type
_entity_poly.pdbx_seq_one_letter_code
_entity_poly.pdbx_strand_id
1 'polypeptide(L)'
;MPLRLCLGMSTIVGLFVAFGDARISGFWFTLWAVVALCGMPGMGVWLGYVIRKLIMPDAVYGSTGYVIKARLFWACVPQFIGWFIGMMDAMGALGIRG
;
A
#
# COMPACT_ATOMS: atom_id res chain seq x y z
N MET A 1 14.15 -5.38 -0.63
CA MET A 1 14.22 -4.10 0.09
C MET A 1 13.05 -3.11 -0.14
N PRO A 2 12.04 -3.32 -1.03
CA PRO A 2 10.93 -2.34 -1.14
C PRO A 2 9.78 -2.55 -0.12
N LEU A 3 9.52 -3.77 0.34
CA LEU A 3 8.32 -4.08 1.14
C LEU A 3 8.23 -3.31 2.47
N ARG A 4 9.32 -3.29 3.25
CA ARG A 4 9.35 -2.60 4.56
C ARG A 4 9.21 -1.08 4.41
N LEU A 5 9.72 -0.53 3.32
CA LEU A 5 9.66 0.90 3.03
C LEU A 5 8.24 1.30 2.57
N CYS A 6 7.60 0.47 1.74
CA CYS A 6 6.20 0.65 1.36
C CYS A 6 5.24 0.50 2.55
N LEU A 7 5.47 -0.48 3.44
CA LEU A 7 4.71 -0.63 4.68
C LEU A 7 4.89 0.60 5.60
N GLY A 8 6.12 1.06 5.81
CA GLY A 8 6.38 2.25 6.62
C GLY A 8 5.75 3.53 6.06
N MET A 9 5.81 3.73 4.73
CA MET A 9 5.13 4.86 4.10
C MET A 9 3.60 4.74 4.21
N SER A 10 3.06 3.53 4.06
CA SER A 10 1.61 3.31 4.17
C SER A 10 1.06 3.62 5.56
N THR A 11 1.81 3.28 6.61
CA THR A 11 1.40 3.56 7.99
C THR A 11 1.52 5.05 8.32
N ILE A 12 2.54 5.73 7.81
CA ILE A 12 2.68 7.19 7.97
C ILE A 12 1.49 7.90 7.33
N VAL A 13 1.14 7.57 6.08
CA VAL A 13 0.00 8.18 5.39
C VAL A 13 -1.32 7.83 6.08
N GLY A 14 -1.52 6.58 6.50
CA GLY A 14 -2.70 6.16 7.24
C GLY A 14 -2.88 6.90 8.57
N LEU A 15 -1.79 7.17 9.29
CA LEU A 15 -1.80 7.99 10.51
C LEU A 15 -2.11 9.45 10.21
N PHE A 16 -1.48 10.04 9.18
CA PHE A 16 -1.79 11.42 8.78
C PHE A 16 -3.26 11.62 8.44
N VAL A 17 -3.88 10.66 7.74
CA VAL A 17 -5.31 10.71 7.42
C VAL A 17 -6.17 10.50 8.67
N ALA A 18 -5.82 9.53 9.53
CA ALA A 18 -6.59 9.24 10.75
C ALA A 18 -6.59 10.42 11.76
N PHE A 19 -5.49 11.18 11.84
CA PHE A 19 -5.36 12.32 12.76
C PHE A 19 -5.66 13.69 12.12
N GLY A 20 -5.58 13.80 10.79
CA GLY A 20 -5.85 15.05 10.06
C GLY A 20 -7.34 15.32 9.83
N ASP A 21 -8.18 14.29 9.88
CA ASP A 21 -9.60 14.42 9.55
C ASP A 21 -10.46 14.71 10.81
N ALA A 22 -10.96 15.94 10.92
CA ALA A 22 -11.77 16.39 12.06
C ALA A 22 -13.13 15.68 12.19
N ARG A 23 -13.54 14.91 11.17
CA ARG A 23 -14.76 14.08 11.19
C ARG A 23 -14.61 12.81 12.02
N ILE A 24 -13.38 12.36 12.27
CA ILE A 24 -13.07 11.17 13.05
C ILE A 24 -12.98 11.58 14.53
N SER A 25 -14.12 11.90 15.15
CA SER A 25 -14.16 12.29 16.56
C SER A 25 -14.60 11.13 17.46
N GLY A 26 -13.71 10.67 18.35
CA GLY A 26 -14.02 9.68 19.38
C GLY A 26 -12.95 8.60 19.47
N PHE A 27 -12.48 8.29 20.68
CA PHE A 27 -11.34 7.38 20.92
C PHE A 27 -11.48 6.04 20.18
N TRP A 28 -12.64 5.39 20.27
CA TRP A 28 -12.91 4.12 19.59
C TRP A 28 -13.01 4.23 18.07
N PHE A 29 -13.51 5.35 17.57
CA PHE A 29 -13.65 5.59 16.14
C PHE A 29 -12.29 5.93 15.51
N THR A 30 -11.47 6.73 16.17
CA THR A 30 -10.08 7.01 15.77
C THR A 30 -9.22 5.74 15.83
N LEU A 31 -9.38 4.91 16.87
CA LEU A 31 -8.66 3.64 16.96
C LEU A 31 -9.01 2.71 15.79
N TRP A 32 -10.31 2.59 15.47
CA TRP A 32 -10.76 1.81 14.32
C TRP A 32 -10.28 2.39 12.99
N ALA A 33 -10.27 3.72 12.85
CA ALA A 33 -9.76 4.40 11.67
C ALA A 33 -8.26 4.13 11.45
N VAL A 34 -7.44 4.19 12.51
CA VAL A 34 -6.01 3.87 12.42
C VAL A 34 -5.80 2.41 12.02
N VAL A 35 -6.55 1.47 12.61
CA VAL A 35 -6.44 0.04 12.27
C VAL A 35 -6.87 -0.20 10.82
N ALA A 36 -7.96 0.40 10.35
CA ALA A 36 -8.43 0.25 8.98
C ALA A 36 -7.46 0.89 7.96
N LEU A 37 -7.04 2.14 8.21
CA LEU A 37 -6.15 2.90 7.31
C LEU A 37 -4.71 2.41 7.31
N CYS A 38 -4.25 1.71 8.35
CA CYS A 38 -2.92 1.07 8.34
C CYS A 38 -3.00 -0.40 7.88
N GLY A 39 -4.06 -1.10 8.26
CA GLY A 39 -4.24 -2.53 8.01
C GLY A 39 -4.59 -2.85 6.57
N MET A 40 -5.61 -2.20 6.00
CA MET A 40 -6.06 -2.47 4.63
C MET A 40 -4.98 -2.16 3.59
N PRO A 41 -4.26 -1.01 3.64
CA PRO A 41 -3.20 -0.73 2.68
C PRO A 41 -1.98 -1.64 2.91
N GLY A 42 -1.70 -2.01 4.16
CA GLY A 42 -0.66 -2.98 4.49
C GLY A 42 -0.92 -4.37 3.88
N MET A 43 -2.17 -4.84 3.94
CA MET A 43 -2.60 -6.07 3.26
C MET A 43 -2.49 -5.96 1.75
N GLY A 44 -2.85 -4.81 1.17
CA GLY A 44 -2.70 -4.54 -0.26
C GLY A 44 -1.24 -4.57 -0.73
N VAL A 45 -0.32 -3.98 0.04
CA VAL A 45 1.13 -4.03 -0.23
C VAL A 45 1.67 -5.46 -0.12
N TRP A 46 1.22 -6.22 0.88
CA TRP A 46 1.59 -7.62 1.04
C TRP A 46 1.10 -8.48 -0.15
N LEU A 47 -0.14 -8.27 -0.58
CA LEU A 47 -0.69 -8.96 -1.75
C LEU A 47 0.09 -8.59 -3.02
N GLY A 48 0.44 -7.32 -3.22
CA GLY A 48 1.30 -6.88 -4.32
C GLY A 48 2.69 -7.54 -4.32
N TYR A 49 3.22 -7.90 -3.16
CA TYR A 49 4.47 -8.65 -3.03
C TYR A 49 4.31 -10.14 -3.35
N VAL A 50 3.19 -10.76 -2.95
CA VAL A 50 2.87 -12.14 -3.33
C VAL A 50 2.67 -12.24 -4.84
N ILE A 51 1.90 -11.31 -5.43
CA ILE A 51 1.70 -11.22 -6.88
C ILE A 51 3.03 -11.04 -7.59
N ARG A 52 3.92 -10.18 -7.08
CA ARG A 52 5.26 -10.04 -7.61
C ARG A 52 6.01 -11.37 -7.60
N LYS A 53 5.98 -12.14 -6.51
CA LYS A 53 6.66 -13.45 -6.45
C LYS A 53 6.08 -14.46 -7.44
N LEU A 54 4.76 -14.43 -7.66
CA LEU A 54 4.08 -15.33 -8.58
C LEU A 54 4.36 -15.00 -10.04
N ILE A 55 4.44 -13.70 -10.37
CA ILE A 55 4.56 -13.24 -11.75
C ILE A 55 6.03 -13.02 -12.15
N MET A 56 6.97 -12.93 -11.21
CA MET A 56 8.39 -12.68 -11.52
C MET A 56 8.85 -13.70 -12.56
N PRO A 57 9.04 -13.31 -13.83
CA PRO A 57 9.59 -14.22 -14.80
C PRO A 57 11.06 -14.34 -14.45
N ASP A 58 11.50 -15.54 -14.07
CA ASP A 58 12.83 -15.84 -13.49
C ASP A 58 14.04 -15.48 -14.39
N ALA A 59 13.83 -14.84 -15.53
CA ALA A 59 14.87 -14.55 -16.50
C ALA A 59 14.43 -13.50 -17.52
N VAL A 60 14.53 -12.21 -17.17
CA VAL A 60 14.64 -11.17 -18.23
C VAL A 60 16.09 -11.17 -18.70
N TYR A 61 16.43 -12.00 -19.68
CA TYR A 61 17.73 -11.96 -20.35
C TYR A 61 17.68 -10.90 -21.46
N GLY A 62 18.37 -9.79 -21.24
CA GLY A 62 18.50 -8.68 -22.18
C GLY A 62 19.53 -7.66 -21.71
N SER A 63 19.78 -6.61 -22.50
CA SER A 63 20.66 -5.49 -22.13
C SER A 63 20.38 -5.01 -20.70
N THR A 64 21.44 -4.84 -19.90
CA THR A 64 21.40 -4.54 -18.45
C THR A 64 20.41 -3.43 -18.08
N GLY A 65 20.23 -2.44 -18.96
CA GLY A 65 19.30 -1.33 -18.75
C GLY A 65 17.81 -1.73 -18.78
N TYR A 66 17.42 -2.66 -19.66
CA TYR A 66 16.04 -3.14 -19.75
C TYR A 66 15.66 -4.03 -18.57
N VAL A 67 16.62 -4.84 -18.10
CA VAL A 67 16.44 -5.71 -16.94
C VAL A 67 16.23 -4.89 -15.66
N ILE A 68 17.01 -3.82 -15.47
CA ILE A 68 16.86 -2.92 -14.32
C ILE A 68 15.49 -2.22 -14.34
N LYS A 69 15.07 -1.69 -15.50
CA LYS A 69 13.76 -1.02 -15.65
C LYS A 69 12.61 -1.97 -15.37
N ALA A 70 12.63 -3.18 -15.94
CA ALA A 70 11.61 -4.19 -15.69
C ALA A 70 11.56 -4.59 -14.20
N ARG A 71 12.72 -4.77 -13.57
CA ARG A 71 12.80 -5.13 -12.14
C ARG A 71 12.28 -4.01 -11.24
N LEU A 72 12.48 -2.74 -11.59
CA LEU A 72 11.95 -1.59 -10.86
C LEU A 72 10.43 -1.45 -11.04
N PHE A 73 9.94 -1.62 -12.27
CA PHE A 73 8.52 -1.57 -12.59
C PHE A 73 7.74 -2.65 -11.80
N TRP A 74 8.18 -3.91 -11.89
CA TRP A 74 7.58 -5.02 -11.13
C TRP A 74 7.81 -4.92 -9.62
N ALA A 75 8.78 -4.13 -9.17
CA ALA A 75 8.98 -3.86 -7.76
C ALA A 75 8.01 -2.80 -7.22
N CYS A 76 7.72 -1.74 -7.97
CA CYS A 76 6.92 -0.62 -7.46
C CYS A 76 5.43 -0.77 -7.79
N VAL A 77 5.09 -1.20 -9.01
CA VAL A 77 3.71 -1.12 -9.52
C VAL A 77 2.73 -2.02 -8.78
N PRO A 78 3.00 -3.33 -8.57
CA PRO A 78 2.05 -4.19 -7.87
C PRO A 78 1.82 -3.76 -6.42
N GLN A 79 2.86 -3.26 -5.76
CA GLN A 79 2.80 -2.79 -4.37
C GLN A 79 2.04 -1.46 -4.26
N PHE A 80 2.24 -0.55 -5.22
CA PHE A 80 1.54 0.73 -5.28
C PHE A 80 0.04 0.56 -5.58
N ILE A 81 -0.32 -0.30 -6.53
CA ILE A 81 -1.71 -0.60 -6.85
C ILE A 81 -2.43 -1.22 -5.66
N GLY A 82 -1.81 -2.22 -5.01
CA GLY A 82 -2.37 -2.85 -3.82
C GLY A 82 -2.56 -1.87 -2.67
N TRP A 83 -1.58 -0.99 -2.44
CA TRP A 83 -1.70 0.10 -1.46
C TRP A 83 -2.87 1.03 -1.76
N PHE A 84 -3.00 1.49 -3.02
CA PHE A 84 -4.02 2.45 -3.43
C PHE A 84 -5.43 1.87 -3.27
N ILE A 85 -5.64 0.62 -3.68
CA ILE A 85 -6.92 -0.09 -3.51
C ILE A 85 -7.26 -0.25 -2.03
N GLY A 86 -6.30 -0.69 -1.21
CA GLY A 86 -6.52 -0.85 0.24
C GLY A 86 -6.82 0.48 0.94
N MET A 87 -6.23 1.59 0.48
CA MET A 87 -6.51 2.92 0.99
C MET A 87 -7.93 3.38 0.61
N MET A 88 -8.33 3.17 -0.65
CA MET A 88 -9.69 3.50 -1.11
C MET A 88 -10.76 2.72 -0.34
N ASP A 89 -10.53 1.43 -0.11
CA ASP A 89 -11.44 0.58 0.65
C ASP A 89 -11.53 1.01 2.11
N ALA A 90 -10.39 1.32 2.76
CA ALA A 90 -10.36 1.86 4.11
C ALA A 90 -11.12 3.21 4.24
N MET A 91 -10.91 4.13 3.30
CA MET A 91 -11.63 5.42 3.28
C MET A 91 -13.13 5.22 3.06
N GLY A 92 -13.50 4.29 2.17
CA GLY A 92 -14.91 3.92 1.93
C GLY A 92 -15.58 3.30 3.16
N ALA A 93 -14.90 2.39 3.85
CA ALA A 93 -15.38 1.75 5.07
C ALA A 93 -15.55 2.75 6.23
N LEU A 94 -14.73 3.80 6.28
CA LEU A 94 -14.81 4.86 7.28
C LEU A 94 -15.79 5.98 6.91
N GLY A 95 -16.43 5.90 5.73
CA GLY A 95 -17.36 6.93 5.25
C GLY A 95 -16.68 8.27 4.93
N ILE A 96 -15.35 8.28 4.80
CA ILE A 96 -14.56 9.45 4.41
C ILE A 96 -14.68 9.57 2.89
N ARG A 97 -15.79 10.18 2.45
CA ARG A 97 -15.98 10.61 1.07
C ARG A 97 -15.40 12.01 0.94
N GLY A 98 -14.25 12.11 0.27
CA GLY A 98 -13.75 13.39 -0.27
C GLY A 98 -14.75 14.00 -1.23
#